data_AF-A0A2S0K684-F1
#
_entry.id   AF-A0A2S0K684-F1
#
_cell.length_a   1.000
_cell.length_b   1.000
_cell.length_c   1.000
_cell.angle_alpha   90.00
_cell.angle_beta   90.00
_cell.angle_gamma   90.00
#
_symmetry.space_group_name_H-M   'P 1'
#
loop_
_entity.id
_entity.type
_entity.pdbx_description
1 polymer ?
#
loop_
_entity_poly.entity_id
_entity_poly.type
_entity_poly.pdbx_seq_one_letter_code
_entity_poly.pdbx_strand_id
1 'polypeptide(L)'
;MPQYKKDDHIINATEKAYEVLYASRGYVPTTEESEYIELYGLSYEELDALQNEMLKKFLDQEEIEYKSRATKKELIALILGDEGVMDGTNGTENTHSNESK
;
A
#
# COMPACT_ATOMS: atom_id res chain seq x y z
N MET A 1 -25.99 -2.09 -3.66
CA MET A 1 -26.64 -1.58 -2.43
C MET A 1 -25.61 -1.64 -1.33
N PRO A 2 -25.46 -0.59 -0.52
CA PRO A 2 -24.51 -0.59 0.59
C PRO A 2 -24.72 -1.77 1.54
N GLN A 3 -23.60 -2.25 2.09
CA GLN A 3 -23.59 -3.35 3.04
C GLN A 3 -23.15 -2.82 4.41
N TYR A 4 -23.70 -3.41 5.47
CA TYR A 4 -23.40 -3.03 6.84
C TYR A 4 -23.21 -4.28 7.69
N LYS A 5 -22.22 -4.28 8.59
CA LYS A 5 -21.95 -5.39 9.51
C LYS A 5 -22.18 -5.02 10.95
N LYS A 6 -22.59 -6.01 11.73
CA LYS A 6 -22.57 -5.98 13.19
C LYS A 6 -22.27 -7.39 13.69
N ASP A 7 -21.24 -7.52 14.52
CA ASP A 7 -20.76 -8.83 14.97
C ASP A 7 -20.45 -9.72 13.75
N ASP A 8 -21.25 -10.76 13.49
CA ASP A 8 -21.14 -11.69 12.36
C ASP A 8 -22.32 -11.59 11.37
N HIS A 9 -23.16 -10.56 11.50
CA HIS A 9 -24.32 -10.32 10.63
C HIS A 9 -24.04 -9.20 9.63
N ILE A 10 -24.24 -9.51 8.34
CA ILE A 10 -24.17 -8.54 7.24
C ILE A 10 -25.59 -8.30 6.69
N ILE A 11 -25.94 -7.03 6.50
CA ILE A 11 -27.22 -6.61 5.92
C ILE A 11 -26.98 -5.71 4.69
N ASN A 12 -27.88 -5.79 3.72
CA ASN A 12 -27.94 -4.86 2.61
C ASN A 12 -29.02 -3.81 2.91
N ALA A 13 -28.64 -2.54 2.97
CA ALA A 13 -29.58 -1.46 3.25
C ALA A 13 -29.23 -0.22 2.41
N THR A 14 -30.21 0.64 2.19
CA THR A 14 -29.94 1.98 1.65
C THR A 14 -29.36 2.86 2.76
N GLU A 15 -28.61 3.91 2.39
CA GLU A 15 -28.06 4.87 3.37
C GLU A 15 -29.12 5.43 4.30
N LYS A 16 -30.27 5.82 3.75
CA LYS A 16 -31.41 6.32 4.54
C LYS A 16 -31.94 5.28 5.55
N ALA A 17 -31.95 4.00 5.18
CA ALA A 17 -32.36 2.94 6.10
C ALA A 17 -31.28 2.69 7.18
N TYR A 18 -30.00 2.81 6.83
CA TYR A 18 -28.90 2.76 7.78
C TYR A 18 -28.99 3.85 8.84
N GLU A 19 -29.09 5.11 8.42
CA GLU A 19 -29.15 6.27 9.33
C GLU A 19 -30.30 6.16 10.33
N VAL A 20 -31.47 5.74 9.86
CA VAL A 20 -32.68 5.69 10.68
C VAL A 20 -32.73 4.46 11.57
N LEU A 21 -32.31 3.29 11.09
CA LEU A 21 -32.57 2.01 11.77
C LEU A 21 -31.34 1.30 12.30
N TYR A 22 -30.23 1.33 11.56
CA TYR A 22 -29.11 0.42 11.80
C TYR A 22 -27.91 1.10 12.49
N ALA A 23 -27.69 2.39 12.25
CA ALA A 23 -26.65 3.18 12.91
C ALA A 23 -26.81 3.17 14.44
N SER A 24 -28.04 3.40 14.93
CA SER A 24 -28.37 3.35 16.36
C SER A 24 -28.27 1.95 16.97
N ARG A 25 -28.25 0.90 16.14
CA ARG A 25 -28.14 -0.50 16.55
C ARG A 25 -26.70 -1.01 16.53
N GLY A 26 -25.73 -0.17 16.18
CA GLY A 26 -24.30 -0.53 16.16
C GLY A 26 -23.87 -1.28 14.90
N TYR A 27 -24.63 -1.17 13.80
CA TYR A 27 -24.12 -1.59 12.50
C TYR A 27 -23.11 -0.55 12.01
N VAL A 28 -22.06 -1.03 11.37
CA VAL A 28 -21.06 -0.18 10.69
C VAL A 28 -21.09 -0.48 9.20
N PRO A 29 -20.85 0.51 8.33
CA PRO A 29 -20.66 0.27 6.91
C PRO A 29 -19.56 -0.78 6.73
N THR A 30 -19.84 -1.83 5.98
CA THR A 30 -18.78 -2.63 5.38
C THR A 30 -18.36 -1.87 4.13
N THR A 31 -17.57 -0.81 4.33
CA THR A 31 -16.86 -0.14 3.24
C THR A 31 -15.82 -1.13 2.69
N GLU A 32 -16.31 -2.09 1.91
CA GLU A 32 -15.59 -2.62 0.77
C GLU A 32 -15.91 -1.73 -0.45
N GLU A 33 -15.90 -0.41 -0.27
CA GLU A 33 -15.46 0.43 -1.37
C GLU A 33 -13.99 0.09 -1.53
N SER A 34 -13.72 -0.85 -2.43
CA SER A 34 -12.42 -0.93 -3.09
C SER A 34 -12.27 0.41 -3.82
N GLU A 35 -11.91 1.46 -3.09
CA GLU A 35 -11.30 2.63 -3.68
C GLU A 35 -10.10 2.06 -4.43
N TYR A 36 -10.22 2.05 -5.75
CA TYR A 36 -9.10 1.71 -6.62
C TYR A 36 -8.01 2.71 -6.30
N ILE A 37 -6.92 2.23 -5.68
CA ILE A 37 -5.83 3.09 -5.30
C ILE A 37 -4.96 3.21 -6.54
N GLU A 38 -4.78 4.42 -7.07
CA GLU A 38 -3.86 4.65 -8.18
C GLU A 38 -2.57 5.25 -7.62
N LEU A 39 -1.53 4.42 -7.46
CA LEU A 39 -0.22 4.84 -6.97
C LEU A 39 0.85 4.90 -8.07
N TYR A 40 0.55 4.39 -9.28
CA TYR A 40 1.48 4.48 -10.41
C TYR A 40 1.75 5.93 -10.79
N GLY A 41 3.01 6.22 -11.09
CA GLY A 41 3.46 7.57 -11.48
C GLY A 41 3.75 8.51 -10.33
N LEU A 42 3.47 8.12 -9.08
CA LEU A 42 3.95 8.86 -7.90
C LEU A 42 5.45 8.69 -7.71
N SER A 43 6.10 9.73 -7.22
CA SER A 43 7.51 9.70 -6.83
C SER A 43 7.71 8.93 -5.52
N TYR A 44 8.95 8.55 -5.23
CA TYR A 44 9.30 7.92 -3.95
C TYR A 44 8.88 8.78 -2.75
N GLU A 45 9.07 10.10 -2.81
CA GLU A 45 8.73 11.03 -1.71
C GLU A 45 7.21 11.06 -1.45
N GLU A 46 6.41 11.02 -2.52
CA GLU A 46 4.95 10.96 -2.42
C GLU A 46 4.50 9.62 -1.83
N LEU A 47 5.09 8.50 -2.26
CA LEU A 47 4.81 7.18 -1.70
C LEU A 47 5.29 7.05 -0.25
N ASP A 48 6.40 7.69 0.12
CA ASP A 48 6.91 7.74 1.49
C ASP A 48 6.10 8.66 2.40
N ALA A 49 5.26 9.54 1.86
CA ALA A 49 4.27 10.27 2.64
C ALA A 49 3.03 9.43 2.99
N LEU A 50 2.76 8.34 2.24
CA LEU A 50 1.58 7.49 2.44
C LEU A 50 1.74 6.51 3.61
N GLN A 51 0.62 5.97 4.08
CA GLN A 51 0.63 4.92 5.10
C GLN A 51 0.97 3.55 4.48
N ASN A 52 1.65 2.70 5.25
CA ASN A 52 1.99 1.33 4.81
C ASN A 52 0.75 0.52 4.41
N GLU A 53 -0.39 0.76 5.05
CA GLU A 53 -1.65 0.08 4.70
C GLU A 53 -2.12 0.43 3.29
N MET A 54 -1.94 1.68 2.84
CA MET A 54 -2.30 2.08 1.47
C MET A 54 -1.38 1.42 0.45
N LEU A 55 -0.07 1.39 0.72
CA LEU A 55 0.91 0.73 -0.14
C LEU A 55 0.60 -0.77 -0.27
N LYS A 56 0.27 -1.44 0.84
CA LYS A 56 -0.10 -2.86 0.85
C LYS A 56 -1.40 -3.12 0.10
N LYS A 57 -2.44 -2.31 0.33
CA LYS A 57 -3.71 -2.42 -0.39
C LYS A 57 -3.52 -2.30 -1.90
N PHE A 58 -2.67 -1.38 -2.36
CA PHE A 58 -2.34 -1.27 -3.76
C PHE A 58 -1.65 -2.53 -4.29
N LEU A 59 -0.63 -3.04 -3.59
CA LEU A 59 0.05 -4.27 -3.97
C LEU A 59 -0.91 -5.47 -3.99
N ASP A 60 -1.83 -5.56 -3.03
CA ASP A 60 -2.86 -6.59 -2.98
C ASP A 60 -3.84 -6.45 -4.17
N GLN A 61 -4.19 -5.21 -4.57
CA GLN A 61 -5.04 -4.92 -5.74
C GLN A 61 -4.38 -5.31 -7.07
N GLU A 62 -3.07 -5.06 -7.20
CA GLU A 62 -2.26 -5.39 -8.37
C GLU A 62 -1.75 -6.84 -8.36
N GLU A 63 -2.14 -7.65 -7.37
CA GLU A 63 -1.70 -9.03 -7.15
C GLU A 63 -0.16 -9.17 -7.05
N ILE A 64 0.53 -8.13 -6.56
CA ILE A 64 1.98 -8.10 -6.36
C ILE A 64 2.31 -8.68 -4.97
N GLU A 65 3.01 -9.81 -4.95
CA GLU A 65 3.41 -10.47 -3.71
C GLU A 65 4.52 -9.68 -2.97
N TYR A 66 4.38 -9.53 -1.66
CA TYR A 66 5.37 -8.92 -0.79
C TYR A 66 5.59 -9.74 0.48
N LYS A 67 6.77 -9.62 1.09
CA LYS A 67 7.08 -10.28 2.36
C LYS A 67 6.19 -9.70 3.47
N SER A 68 5.64 -10.54 4.35
CA SER A 68 4.83 -10.09 5.49
C SER A 68 5.56 -9.11 6.43
N ARG A 69 6.90 -9.17 6.47
CA ARG A 69 7.78 -8.27 7.22
C ARG A 69 8.47 -7.22 6.35
N ALA A 70 8.01 -7.01 5.12
CA ALA A 70 8.54 -5.99 4.24
C ALA A 70 8.47 -4.62 4.91
N THR A 71 9.58 -3.90 4.83
CA THR A 71 9.71 -2.52 5.23
C THR A 71 8.98 -1.61 4.24
N LYS A 72 8.66 -0.38 4.66
CA LYS A 72 8.01 0.61 3.79
C LYS A 72 8.78 0.83 2.49
N LYS A 73 10.11 0.93 2.58
CA LYS A 73 10.98 1.10 1.41
C LYS A 73 10.86 -0.05 0.41
N GLU A 74 10.79 -1.28 0.91
CA GLU A 74 10.59 -2.47 0.06
C GLU A 74 9.20 -2.46 -0.60
N LEU A 75 8.15 -2.04 0.11
CA LEU A 75 6.81 -1.88 -0.49
C LEU A 75 6.82 -0.82 -1.60
N ILE A 76 7.45 0.34 -1.36
CA ILE A 76 7.56 1.42 -2.36
C ILE A 76 8.36 0.95 -3.59
N ALA A 77 9.46 0.23 -3.39
CA ALA A 77 10.27 -0.30 -4.48
C ALA A 77 9.46 -1.22 -5.41
N LEU A 78 8.62 -2.08 -4.83
CA LEU A 78 7.71 -2.94 -5.60
C LEU A 78 6.70 -2.11 -6.43
N ILE A 79 6.15 -1.04 -5.85
CA ILE A 79 5.18 -0.16 -6.52
C ILE A 79 5.82 0.59 -7.70
N LEU A 80 7.05 1.06 -7.53
CA LEU A 80 7.79 1.76 -8.58
C LEU A 80 8.25 0.84 -9.71
N GLY A 81 8.10 -0.49 -9.56
CA GLY A 81 8.69 -1.47 -10.48
C GLY A 81 10.21 -1.48 -10.45
N ASP A 82 10.80 -0.85 -9.44
CA ASP A 82 12.24 -0.91 -9.18
C ASP A 82 12.48 -2.24 -8.45
N GLU A 83 12.60 -3.32 -9.22
CA GLU A 83 13.25 -4.55 -8.76
C GLU A 83 14.65 -4.17 -8.33
N GLY A 84 14.80 -3.85 -7.05
CA GLY A 84 16.00 -3.26 -6.45
C GLY A 84 17.27 -3.54 -7.22
N VAL A 85 17.63 -2.62 -8.12
CA VAL A 85 19.03 -2.30 -8.37
C VAL A 85 19.46 -1.42 -7.19
N MET A 86 19.33 -1.97 -5.99
CA MET A 86 20.12 -1.57 -4.85
C MET A 86 21.52 -2.13 -5.11
N ASP A 87 22.24 -1.48 -6.03
CA ASP A 87 23.69 -1.60 -6.10
C ASP A 87 24.26 -0.99 -4.82
N GLY A 88 24.29 -1.82 -3.79
CA GLY A 88 25.08 -1.61 -2.60
C GLY A 88 26.12 -2.71 -2.53
N THR A 89 27.28 -2.53 -3.15
CA THR A 89 28.57 -2.35 -2.43
C THR A 89 29.81 -2.49 -3.34
N ASN A 90 30.73 -1.52 -3.17
CA ASN A 90 32.18 -1.59 -3.34
C ASN A 90 32.79 -1.47 -4.75
N GLY A 91 32.77 -0.23 -5.26
CA GLY A 91 33.78 0.28 -6.19
C GLY A 91 34.79 1.19 -5.50
N THR A 92 35.48 0.75 -4.43
CA THR A 92 36.76 1.39 -4.06
C THR A 92 37.85 0.91 -5.03
N GLU A 93 37.83 1.39 -6.27
CA GLU A 93 39.05 1.40 -7.07
C GLU A 93 39.86 2.64 -6.68
N ASN A 94 40.70 2.35 -5.69
CA ASN A 94 41.88 3.07 -5.25
C ASN A 94 42.52 3.87 -6.40
N THR A 95 42.41 5.20 -6.36
CA THR A 95 43.27 6.10 -7.12
C THR A 95 44.70 5.99 -6.58
N HIS A 96 45.47 5.07 -7.12
CA HIS A 96 46.92 5.06 -6.98
C HIS A 96 47.55 4.75 -8.34
N SER A 97 47.46 5.71 -9.25
CA SER A 97 48.42 5.80 -10.35
C SER A 97 49.73 6.27 -9.73
N ASN A 98 50.52 5.32 -9.25
CA ASN A 98 51.92 5.52 -8.94
C ASN A 98 52.65 5.90 -10.23
N GLU A 99 53.34 7.04 -10.19
CA GLU A 99 54.50 7.31 -11.01
C GLU A 99 55.45 6.11 -11.01
N SER A 100 55.93 5.70 -12.18
CA SER A 100 57.19 5.00 -12.31
C SER A 100 57.77 5.16 -13.72
N LYS A 101 58.77 6.05 -13.76
CA LYS A 101 59.96 6.11 -14.63
C LYS A 101 59.81 6.43 -16.12
#